data_AF-A0A8T4T9E4-F1
#
_entry.id   AF-A0A8T4T9E4-F1
#
_cell.length_a   1.000
_cell.length_b   1.000
_cell.length_c   1.000
_cell.angle_alpha   90.00
_cell.angle_beta   90.00
_cell.angle_gamma   90.00
#
_symmetry.space_group_name_H-M   'P 1'
#
loop_
_entity.id
_entity.type
_entity.pdbx_description
1 polymer ?
#
loop_
_entity_poly.entity_id
_entity_poly.type
_entity_poly.pdbx_seq_one_letter_code
_entity_poly.pdbx_strand_id
1 'polypeptide(L)'
;MYKKREYIRSSEIGRFTFCSLAWYWSKIGIELKSKEANIGTEKHIELGKNIDLYKKTHKISRIFLVIFVISLILMIWLIFYLY
;
A
#
# COMPACT_ATOMS: atom_id res chain seq x y z
N MET A 1 18.03 -32.12 -19.63
CA MET A 1 16.85 -31.24 -19.74
C MET A 1 16.54 -30.66 -18.37
N TYR A 2 16.68 -29.36 -18.15
CA TYR A 2 16.29 -28.71 -16.90
C TYR A 2 14.76 -28.62 -16.80
N LYS A 3 14.18 -29.29 -15.80
CA LYS A 3 12.75 -29.20 -15.49
C LYS A 3 12.48 -27.78 -14.95
N LYS A 4 11.81 -26.94 -15.75
CA LYS A 4 11.42 -25.58 -15.34
C LYS A 4 10.52 -25.70 -14.11
N ARG A 5 10.94 -25.16 -12.96
CA ARG A 5 10.08 -25.13 -11.77
C ARG A 5 8.90 -24.22 -12.08
N GLU A 6 7.69 -24.77 -12.06
CA GLU A 6 6.48 -23.96 -12.12
C GLU A 6 6.29 -23.29 -10.77
N TYR A 7 6.28 -21.96 -10.77
CA TYR A 7 6.01 -21.15 -9.59
C TYR A 7 4.51 -20.87 -9.53
N ILE A 8 3.87 -21.30 -8.45
CA ILE A 8 2.47 -20.97 -8.13
C ILE A 8 2.50 -19.72 -7.26
N ARG A 9 1.80 -18.65 -7.68
CA ARG A 9 1.66 -17.46 -6.83
C ARG A 9 0.76 -17.77 -5.65
N SER A 10 0.96 -17.09 -4.53
CA SER A 10 0.10 -17.28 -3.34
C SER A 10 -1.39 -17.05 -3.65
N SER A 11 -1.71 -16.11 -4.54
CA SER A 11 -3.07 -15.84 -5.02
C SER A 11 -3.66 -16.97 -5.87
N GLU A 12 -2.83 -17.86 -6.42
CA GLU A 12 -3.22 -18.97 -7.30
C GLU A 12 -3.35 -20.30 -6.55
N ILE A 13 -2.79 -20.41 -5.34
CA ILE A 13 -2.78 -21.65 -4.54
C ILE A 13 -4.19 -22.20 -4.36
N GLY A 14 -5.14 -21.37 -3.93
CA GLY A 14 -6.53 -21.80 -3.72
C GLY A 14 -7.18 -22.36 -4.99
N ARG A 15 -6.89 -21.75 -6.15
CA ARG A 15 -7.40 -22.21 -7.45
C ARG A 15 -6.74 -23.51 -7.88
N PHE A 16 -5.43 -23.64 -7.67
CA PHE A 16 -4.68 -24.87 -7.95
C PHE A 16 -5.14 -26.05 -7.08
N THR A 17 -5.35 -25.82 -5.78
CA THR A 17 -5.84 -26.85 -4.84
C THR A 17 -7.29 -27.25 -5.12
N PHE A 18 -8.12 -26.32 -5.62
CA PHE A 18 -9.50 -26.60 -5.99
C PHE A 18 -9.59 -27.37 -7.31
N CYS A 19 -8.91 -26.89 -8.37
CA CYS A 19 -8.84 -27.56 -9.67
C CYS A 19 -7.58 -27.17 -10.43
N SER A 20 -6.61 -28.09 -10.49
CA SER A 20 -5.34 -27.90 -11.19
C SER A 20 -5.51 -27.66 -12.71
N LEU A 21 -6.51 -28.27 -13.34
CA LEU A 21 -6.82 -28.06 -14.75
C LEU A 21 -7.35 -26.64 -15.03
N ALA A 22 -8.25 -26.15 -14.18
CA ALA A 22 -8.76 -24.78 -14.30
C ALA A 22 -7.65 -23.74 -14.03
N TRP A 23 -6.75 -24.03 -13.08
CA TRP A 23 -5.54 -23.23 -12.88
C TRP A 23 -4.65 -23.22 -14.14
N TYR A 24 -4.40 -24.39 -14.74
CA TYR A 24 -3.61 -24.50 -15.96
C TYR A 24 -4.24 -23.67 -17.09
N TRP A 25 -5.54 -23.80 -17.36
CA TRP A 25 -6.22 -22.99 -18.39
C TRP A 25 -6.14 -21.49 -18.14
N SER A 26 -6.18 -21.06 -16.87
CA SER A 26 -5.98 -19.65 -16.53
C SER A 26 -4.56 -19.15 -16.85
N LYS A 27 -3.53 -20.01 -16.80
CA LYS A 27 -2.15 -19.66 -17.23
C LYS A 27 -2.02 -19.44 -18.73
N ILE A 28 -2.86 -20.10 -19.53
CA ILE A 28 -2.85 -20.00 -21.00
C ILE A 28 -3.74 -18.83 -21.49
N GLY A 29 -4.25 -18.00 -20.58
CA GLY A 29 -5.04 -16.81 -20.89
C GLY A 29 -6.54 -17.04 -21.05
N ILE A 30 -7.05 -18.21 -20.67
CA ILE A 30 -8.49 -18.45 -20.58
C ILE A 30 -8.97 -17.84 -19.26
N GLU A 31 -9.21 -16.54 -19.28
CA GLU A 31 -9.62 -15.78 -18.10
C GLU A 31 -11.14 -15.88 -17.86
N LEU A 32 -11.50 -16.25 -16.64
CA LEU A 32 -12.83 -16.05 -16.11
C LEU A 32 -12.93 -14.59 -15.65
N LYS A 33 -13.59 -13.73 -16.43
CA LYS A 33 -13.95 -12.37 -16.00
C LYS A 33 -14.97 -12.48 -14.86
N SER A 34 -14.53 -12.27 -13.61
CA SER A 34 -15.45 -12.04 -12.50
C SER A 34 -15.51 -10.55 -12.18
N LYS A 35 -16.73 -10.03 -12.08
CA LYS A 35 -17.00 -8.62 -11.81
C LYS A 35 -16.56 -8.23 -10.40
N GLU A 36 -16.65 -9.20 -9.48
CA GLU A 36 -16.34 -9.08 -8.06
C GLU A 36 -14.84 -8.88 -7.82
N ALA A 37 -13.97 -9.55 -8.60
CA ALA A 37 -12.53 -9.38 -8.48
C ALA A 37 -12.07 -7.98 -8.91
N ASN A 38 -12.74 -7.38 -9.90
CA ASN A 38 -12.47 -6.02 -10.33
C ASN A 38 -12.84 -5.00 -9.25
N ILE A 39 -14.00 -5.17 -8.61
CA ILE A 39 -14.43 -4.31 -7.49
C ILE A 39 -13.42 -4.36 -6.34
N GLY A 40 -12.94 -5.56 -5.98
CA GLY A 40 -11.90 -5.71 -4.96
C GLY A 40 -10.60 -5.00 -5.34
N THR A 41 -10.18 -5.10 -6.59
CA THR A 41 -8.96 -4.45 -7.10
C THR A 41 -9.08 -2.92 -7.07
N GLU A 42 -10.21 -2.38 -7.52
CA GLU A 42 -10.49 -0.94 -7.47
C GLU A 42 -10.44 -0.40 -6.04
N LYS A 43 -11.01 -1.13 -5.07
CA LYS A 43 -10.95 -0.77 -3.66
C LYS A 43 -9.54 -0.77 -3.10
N HIS A 44 -8.70 -1.73 -3.49
CA HIS A 44 -7.28 -1.73 -3.09
C HIS A 44 -6.51 -0.54 -3.67
N ILE A 45 -6.79 -0.17 -4.93
CA ILE A 45 -6.17 1.01 -5.56
C ILE A 45 -6.62 2.29 -4.85
N GLU A 46 -7.91 2.42 -4.55
CA GLU A 46 -8.48 3.55 -3.80
C GLU A 46 -7.82 3.69 -2.42
N LEU A 47 -7.71 2.58 -1.68
CA LEU A 47 -7.07 2.56 -0.37
C LEU A 47 -5.59 2.96 -0.45
N GLY A 48 -4.86 2.47 -1.47
CA GLY A 48 -3.47 2.84 -1.71
C GLY A 48 -3.29 4.34 -1.88
N LYS A 49 -4.14 4.98 -2.69
CA LYS A 49 -4.14 6.44 -2.89
C LYS A 49 -4.40 7.19 -1.58
N ASN A 50 -5.35 6.74 -0.78
CA ASN A 50 -5.65 7.36 0.51
C ASN A 50 -4.47 7.26 1.47
N ILE A 51 -3.82 6.10 1.56
CA ILE A 51 -2.62 5.91 2.38
C ILE A 51 -1.51 6.87 1.98
N ASP A 52 -1.29 7.08 0.68
CA ASP A 52 -0.25 7.99 0.19
C ASP A 52 -0.57 9.45 0.53
N LEU A 53 -1.84 9.84 0.45
CA LEU A 53 -2.30 11.15 0.92
C LEU A 53 -2.05 11.33 2.42
N TYR A 54 -2.40 10.34 3.24
CA TYR A 54 -2.15 10.36 4.69
C TYR A 54 -0.66 10.45 5.01
N LYS A 55 0.21 9.73 4.31
CA LYS A 55 1.67 9.84 4.49
C LYS A 55 2.17 11.24 4.19
N LYS A 56 1.66 11.87 3.13
CA LYS A 56 2.03 13.24 2.75
C LYS A 56 1.58 14.25 3.82
N THR A 57 0.34 14.15 4.31
CA THR A 57 -0.16 15.05 5.36
C THR A 57 0.61 14.87 6.66
N HIS A 58 0.88 13.63 7.10
CA HIS A 58 1.71 13.37 8.28
C HIS A 58 3.12 13.95 8.18
N LYS A 59 3.74 13.89 6.99
CA LYS A 59 5.06 14.49 6.77
C LYS A 59 5.01 16.01 6.95
N ILE A 60 3.97 16.66 6.42
CA ILE A 60 3.76 18.11 6.55
C ILE A 60 3.49 18.48 8.02
N SER A 61 2.60 17.76 8.71
CA SER A 61 2.30 17.99 10.13
C SER A 61 3.55 17.88 11.02
N ARG A 62 4.45 16.93 10.73
CA ARG A 62 5.73 16.80 11.45
C ARG A 62 6.63 18.02 11.25
N ILE A 63 6.68 18.58 10.05
CA ILE A 63 7.46 19.81 9.78
C ILE A 63 6.90 20.98 10.59
N PHE A 64 5.57 21.17 10.57
CA PHE A 64 4.92 22.21 11.37
C PHE A 64 5.15 22.04 12.86
N LEU A 65 5.13 20.81 13.37
CA LEU A 65 5.42 20.53 14.79
C LEU A 65 6.84 20.94 15.16
N VAL A 66 7.83 20.66 14.31
CA VAL A 66 9.23 21.09 14.54
C VAL A 66 9.33 22.61 14.57
N ILE A 67 8.72 23.30 13.60
CA ILE A 67 8.71 24.78 13.54
C ILE A 67 8.07 25.36 14.80
N PHE A 68 6.93 24.80 15.23
CA PHE A 68 6.22 25.24 16.43
C PHE A 68 7.09 25.09 17.68
N VAL A 69 7.75 23.93 17.88
CA VAL A 69 8.65 23.71 19.00
C VAL A 69 9.82 24.70 19.00
N ILE A 70 10.44 24.95 17.83
CA ILE A 70 11.52 25.93 17.71
C ILE A 70 11.01 27.34 18.07
N SER A 71 9.84 27.74 17.58
CA SER A 71 9.26 29.05 17.91
C SER A 71 8.96 29.22 19.40
N LEU A 72 8.51 28.15 20.07
CA LEU A 72 8.26 28.15 21.52
C LEU A 72 9.56 28.33 22.31
N ILE A 73 10.61 27.62 21.92
CA ILE A 73 11.92 27.75 22.57
C ILE A 73 12.47 29.18 22.40
N LEU A 74 12.36 29.75 21.20
CA LEU A 74 12.79 31.13 20.93
C LEU A 74 11.98 32.15 21.73
N MET A 75 10.66 31.98 21.82
CA MET A 75 9.79 32.83 22.64
C MET A 75 10.20 32.79 24.12
N ILE A 76 10.40 31.60 24.68
CA ILE A 76 10.83 31.43 26.07
C ILE A 76 12.20 32.09 26.27
N TRP A 77 13.15 31.86 25.37
CA TRP A 77 14.48 32.46 25.45
C TRP A 77 14.44 33.99 25.42
N LEU A 78 13.62 34.58 24.53
CA LEU A 78 13.42 36.02 24.47
C LEU A 78 12.86 36.58 25.78
N ILE A 79 11.87 35.91 26.37
CA ILE A 79 11.30 36.31 27.67
C ILE A 79 12.41 36.35 28.74
N PHE A 80 13.25 35.32 28.82
CA PHE A 80 14.38 35.28 29.77
C PHE A 80 15.52 36.27 29.47
N TYR A 81 15.64 36.76 28.24
CA TYR A 81 16.65 37.76 27.90
C TYR A 81 16.15 39.20 28.17
N LEU A 82 14.84 39.42 28.07
CA LEU A 82 14.19 40.72 28.29
C LEU A 82 13.85 41.00 29.77
N TYR A 83 13.80 39.98 30.62
CA TYR A 83 13.56 40.05 32.07
C TYR A 83 14.81 39.65 32.85
#